data_AF-A0A9D8G7R7-F1
#
_entry.id   AF-A0A9D8G7R7-F1
#
_cell.length_a   1.000
_cell.length_b   1.000
_cell.length_c   1.000
_cell.angle_alpha   90.00
_cell.angle_beta   90.00
_cell.angle_gamma   90.00
#
_symmetry.space_group_name_H-M   'P 1'
#
loop_
_entity.id
_entity.type
_entity.pdbx_description
1 polymer ?
#
loop_
_entity_poly.entity_id
_entity_poly.type
_entity_poly.pdbx_seq_one_letter_code
_entity_poly.pdbx_strand_id
1 'polypeptide(L)'
;MSRLALSTSWNIARHKDAQSLIQEIKLIGFNRLELNFTLTKEMVEGAALLQKKGEIEVASLHNYCPIPDGLTPKIALPDYYSLASLDESERKEAVKNTKVTIDTAKRLNARVVVFHAGRVQMPDRTVDLIKLYSVGKKDEPA
;
A
#
# COMPACT_ATOMS: atom_id res chain seq x y z
N MET A 1 -15.80 4.05 -19.03
CA MET A 1 -14.91 4.48 -17.93
C MET A 1 -13.56 3.79 -18.07
N SER A 2 -12.46 4.49 -17.79
CA SER A 2 -11.11 3.90 -17.78
C SER A 2 -11.05 2.77 -16.77
N ARG A 3 -10.44 1.64 -17.14
CA ARG A 3 -10.21 0.50 -16.23
C ARG A 3 -8.97 0.67 -15.35
N LEU A 4 -8.16 1.69 -15.62
CA LEU A 4 -6.89 1.92 -14.94
C LEU A 4 -7.11 2.69 -13.64
N ALA A 5 -6.36 2.32 -12.60
CA ALA A 5 -6.26 3.04 -11.35
C ALA A 5 -4.81 3.45 -11.10
N LEU A 6 -4.61 4.61 -10.46
CA LEU A 6 -3.27 5.08 -10.07
C LEU A 6 -3.06 4.92 -8.57
N SER A 7 -1.94 4.33 -8.18
CA SER A 7 -1.56 4.27 -6.77
C SER A 7 -1.15 5.65 -6.27
N THR A 8 -1.68 6.04 -5.12
CA THR A 8 -1.29 7.29 -4.45
C THR A 8 0.19 7.28 -4.03
N SER A 9 0.86 6.11 -4.04
CA SER A 9 2.32 5.99 -3.88
C SER A 9 3.09 6.91 -4.84
N TRP A 10 2.53 7.18 -6.03
CA TRP A 10 3.14 8.03 -7.04
C TRP A 10 3.37 9.49 -6.58
N ASN A 11 2.47 10.02 -5.75
CA ASN A 11 2.52 11.43 -5.35
C ASN A 11 2.38 11.71 -3.85
N ILE A 12 2.13 10.70 -3.02
CA ILE A 12 1.91 10.88 -1.57
C ILE A 12 3.02 11.67 -0.88
N ALA A 13 4.28 11.49 -1.30
CA ALA A 13 5.41 12.23 -0.74
C ALA A 13 5.37 13.76 -0.94
N ARG A 14 4.53 14.26 -1.87
CA ARG A 14 4.39 15.70 -2.18
C ARG A 14 3.25 16.38 -1.42
N HIS A 15 2.39 15.62 -0.74
CA HIS A 15 1.13 16.11 -0.17
C HIS A 15 0.98 15.77 1.31
N LYS A 16 0.13 16.55 2.00
CA LYS A 16 -0.18 16.36 3.43
C LYS A 16 -1.67 16.19 3.70
N ASP A 17 -2.51 16.34 2.68
CA ASP A 17 -3.96 16.26 2.76
C ASP A 17 -4.52 15.55 1.52
N ALA A 18 -5.72 14.99 1.64
CA ALA A 18 -6.30 14.20 0.55
C ALA A 18 -6.71 15.06 -0.65
N GLN A 19 -7.10 16.32 -0.42
CA GLN A 19 -7.62 17.20 -1.48
C GLN A 19 -6.52 17.50 -2.50
N SER A 20 -5.37 17.99 -2.04
CA SER A 20 -4.22 18.31 -2.89
C SER A 20 -3.67 17.07 -3.61
N LEU A 21 -3.55 15.96 -2.88
CA LEU A 21 -3.12 14.66 -3.42
C LEU A 21 -4.01 14.19 -4.58
N ILE A 22 -5.33 14.18 -4.36
CA ILE A 22 -6.28 13.66 -5.34
C ILE A 22 -6.44 14.63 -6.51
N GLN A 23 -6.37 15.94 -6.27
CA GLN A 23 -6.42 16.94 -7.34
C GLN A 23 -5.28 16.76 -8.35
N GLU A 24 -4.05 16.53 -7.89
CA GLU A 24 -2.92 16.28 -8.82
C GLU A 24 -3.16 15.01 -9.66
N ILE A 25 -3.68 13.93 -9.05
CA ILE A 25 -4.00 12.70 -9.78
C ILE A 25 -5.10 12.93 -10.82
N LYS A 26 -6.12 13.72 -10.49
CA LYS A 26 -7.19 14.10 -11.42
C LYS A 26 -6.67 14.94 -12.58
N LEU A 27 -5.73 15.86 -12.33
CA LEU A 27 -5.13 16.70 -13.37
C LEU A 27 -4.41 15.89 -14.46
N ILE A 28 -3.85 14.73 -14.11
CA ILE A 28 -3.23 13.82 -15.07
C ILE A 28 -4.20 12.77 -15.64
N GLY A 29 -5.51 12.94 -15.41
CA GLY A 29 -6.58 12.17 -16.06
C GLY A 29 -7.04 10.91 -15.32
N PHE A 30 -6.59 10.66 -14.09
CA PHE A 30 -7.04 9.52 -13.30
C PHE A 30 -8.10 9.93 -12.28
N ASN A 31 -9.16 9.13 -12.21
CA ASN A 31 -10.21 9.26 -11.19
C ASN A 31 -10.44 7.97 -10.40
N ARG A 32 -9.74 6.87 -10.73
CA ARG A 32 -9.72 5.63 -9.95
C ARG A 32 -8.38 5.49 -9.25
N LEU A 33 -8.37 5.17 -7.96
CA LEU A 33 -7.19 5.21 -7.11
C LEU A 33 -6.93 3.89 -6.39
N GLU A 34 -5.65 3.56 -6.18
CA GLU A 34 -5.24 2.69 -5.08
C GLU A 34 -4.72 3.56 -3.93
N LEU A 35 -5.25 3.37 -2.72
CA LEU A 35 -4.76 4.07 -1.53
C LEU A 35 -3.55 3.37 -0.91
N ASN A 36 -2.41 4.05 -0.88
CA ASN A 36 -1.14 3.57 -0.35
C ASN A 36 -1.10 3.43 1.20
N PHE A 37 -0.14 2.65 1.70
CA PHE A 37 0.11 2.36 3.11
C PHE A 37 0.67 3.51 3.96
N THR A 38 1.00 4.66 3.35
CA THR A 38 1.50 5.86 4.04
C THR A 38 0.42 6.93 4.25
N LEU A 39 -0.83 6.64 3.91
CA LEU A 39 -1.95 7.57 4.14
C LEU A 39 -2.37 7.55 5.62
N THR A 40 -2.47 8.73 6.21
CA THR A 40 -3.04 8.88 7.57
C THR A 40 -4.55 8.64 7.56
N LYS A 41 -5.15 8.46 8.74
CA LYS A 41 -6.61 8.34 8.90
C LYS A 41 -7.33 9.53 8.28
N GLU A 42 -6.83 10.74 8.50
CA GLU A 42 -7.41 11.99 7.98
C GLU A 42 -7.38 12.03 6.45
N MET A 43 -6.30 11.55 5.83
CA MET A 43 -6.21 11.48 4.37
C MET A 43 -7.19 10.44 3.79
N VAL A 44 -7.35 9.29 4.45
CA VAL A 44 -8.34 8.28 4.06
C VAL A 44 -9.77 8.82 4.20
N GLU A 45 -10.09 9.56 5.25
CA GLU A 45 -11.40 10.23 5.39
C GLU A 45 -11.61 11.29 4.32
N GLY A 46 -10.59 12.08 3.97
CA GLY A 46 -10.66 13.02 2.86
C GLY A 46 -10.96 12.33 1.51
N ALA A 47 -10.31 11.19 1.25
CA ALA A 47 -10.62 10.36 0.07
C ALA A 47 -12.06 9.83 0.10
N ALA A 48 -12.54 9.37 1.26
CA ALA A 48 -13.91 8.91 1.45
C ALA A 48 -14.94 10.02 1.12
N LEU A 49 -14.68 11.25 1.57
CA LEU A 49 -15.53 12.40 1.29
C LEU A 49 -15.56 12.74 -0.21
N LEU A 50 -14.40 12.70 -0.88
CA LEU A 50 -14.30 12.95 -2.32
C LEU A 50 -14.99 11.87 -3.14
N GLN A 51 -14.89 10.61 -2.72
CA GLN A 51 -15.64 9.51 -3.32
C GLN A 51 -17.15 9.70 -3.14
N LYS A 52 -17.62 10.10 -1.95
CA LYS A 52 -19.05 10.38 -1.70
C LYS A 52 -19.60 11.50 -2.60
N LYS A 53 -18.76 12.47 -2.97
CA LYS A 53 -19.10 13.53 -3.93
C LYS A 53 -19.05 13.06 -5.40
N GLY A 54 -18.65 11.82 -5.66
CA GLY A 54 -18.51 11.26 -7.00
C GLY A 54 -17.26 11.75 -7.75
N GLU A 55 -16.28 12.32 -7.04
CA GLU A 55 -15.08 12.88 -7.68
C GLU A 55 -14.03 11.82 -8.03
N ILE A 56 -14.01 10.72 -7.29
CA ILE A 56 -13.10 9.59 -7.46
C ILE A 56 -13.79 8.26 -7.14
N GLU A 57 -13.13 7.16 -7.50
CA GLU A 57 -13.44 5.80 -7.08
C GLU A 57 -12.19 5.17 -6.46
N VAL A 58 -12.30 4.59 -5.26
CA VAL A 58 -11.22 3.78 -4.69
C VAL A 58 -11.33 2.35 -5.21
N ALA A 59 -10.38 1.96 -6.05
CA ALA A 59 -10.36 0.62 -6.66
C ALA A 59 -9.77 -0.43 -5.70
N SER A 60 -8.72 -0.06 -4.97
CA SER A 60 -7.99 -0.94 -4.05
C SER A 60 -7.32 -0.18 -2.92
N LEU A 61 -6.95 -0.90 -1.86
CA LEU A 61 -6.11 -0.39 -0.77
C LEU A 61 -4.83 -1.21 -0.69
N HIS A 62 -3.72 -0.55 -0.35
CA HIS A 62 -2.44 -1.18 -0.06
C HIS A 62 -2.24 -1.23 1.45
N ASN A 63 -2.15 -2.42 2.00
CA ASN A 63 -1.99 -2.64 3.43
C ASN A 63 -0.65 -2.08 3.94
N TYR A 64 -0.60 -1.38 5.07
CA TYR A 64 -1.68 -1.01 5.98
C TYR A 64 -2.30 0.34 5.60
N CYS A 65 -3.61 0.38 5.32
CA CYS A 65 -4.28 1.63 4.95
C CYS A 65 -5.61 1.77 5.73
N PRO A 66 -5.73 2.76 6.63
CA PRO A 66 -4.74 3.79 6.97
C PRO A 66 -3.50 3.23 7.70
N ILE A 67 -2.48 4.08 7.85
CA ILE A 67 -1.31 3.77 8.69
C ILE A 67 -1.77 3.28 10.09
N PRO A 68 -1.14 2.24 10.66
CA PRO A 68 -1.41 1.75 12.01
C PRO A 68 -1.28 2.84 13.08
N ASP A 69 -2.08 2.74 14.14
CA ASP A 69 -2.04 3.69 15.25
C ASP A 69 -0.65 3.75 15.90
N GLY A 70 -0.18 4.97 16.17
CA GLY A 70 1.13 5.24 16.75
C GLY A 70 2.29 5.27 15.75
N LEU A 71 2.08 4.91 14.48
CA LEU A 71 3.07 5.06 13.43
C LEU A 71 2.91 6.41 12.70
N THR A 72 4.01 6.85 12.08
CA THR A 72 4.01 8.04 11.22
C THR A 72 4.33 7.66 9.77
N PRO A 73 3.94 8.47 8.78
CA PRO A 73 4.27 8.20 7.38
C PRO A 73 5.77 7.99 7.11
N LYS A 74 6.65 8.57 7.93
CA LYS A 74 8.12 8.46 7.79
C LYS A 74 8.66 7.06 8.06
N ILE A 75 7.96 6.27 8.87
CA ILE A 75 8.38 4.92 9.29
C ILE A 75 7.44 3.84 8.79
N ALA A 76 6.35 4.22 8.11
CA ALA A 76 5.39 3.29 7.56
C ALA A 76 6.01 2.47 6.43
N LEU A 77 5.82 1.16 6.49
CA LEU A 77 6.25 0.18 5.49
C LEU A 77 5.06 -0.73 5.15
N PRO A 78 4.98 -1.28 3.92
CA PRO A 78 3.87 -2.16 3.51
C PRO A 78 3.81 -3.44 4.35
N ASP A 79 4.94 -3.84 4.93
CA ASP A 79 5.12 -4.98 5.82
C ASP A 79 5.72 -4.59 7.18
N TYR A 80 5.41 -3.37 7.70
CA TYR A 80 5.95 -2.90 9.00
C TYR A 80 5.76 -3.92 10.13
N TYR A 81 4.53 -4.45 10.26
CA TYR A 81 4.29 -5.71 10.95
C TYR A 81 4.24 -6.82 9.92
N SER A 82 5.13 -7.81 10.03
CA SER A 82 5.23 -8.90 9.06
C SER A 82 4.27 -10.05 9.40
N LEU A 83 3.45 -10.44 8.43
CA LEU A 83 2.61 -11.65 8.53
C LEU A 83 3.45 -12.94 8.64
N ALA A 84 4.69 -12.91 8.15
CA ALA A 84 5.64 -14.04 8.20
C ALA A 84 6.61 -13.95 9.39
N SER A 85 6.43 -13.00 10.32
CA SER A 85 7.32 -12.89 11.48
C SER A 85 7.31 -14.18 12.31
N LEU A 86 8.45 -14.56 12.86
CA LEU A 86 8.53 -15.65 13.84
C LEU A 86 7.97 -15.24 15.20
N ASP A 87 7.89 -13.93 15.48
CA ASP A 87 7.27 -13.37 16.68
C ASP A 87 5.73 -13.36 16.54
N GLU A 88 5.05 -14.08 17.44
CA GLU A 88 3.59 -14.14 17.45
C GLU A 88 2.92 -12.79 17.76
N SER A 89 3.56 -11.96 18.59
CA SER A 89 3.03 -10.64 18.93
C SER A 89 3.00 -9.73 17.70
N GLU A 90 4.05 -9.76 16.89
CA GLU A 90 4.13 -9.04 15.62
C GLU A 90 3.08 -9.55 14.62
N ARG A 91 2.92 -10.88 14.48
CA ARG A 91 1.88 -11.46 13.63
C ARG A 91 0.47 -11.05 14.07
N LYS A 92 0.21 -10.95 15.38
CA LYS A 92 -1.08 -10.47 15.91
C LYS A 92 -1.36 -9.02 15.51
N GLU A 93 -0.36 -8.14 15.60
CA GLU A 93 -0.51 -6.76 15.12
C GLU A 93 -0.67 -6.69 13.60
N ALA A 94 0.03 -7.54 12.84
CA ALA A 94 -0.14 -7.62 11.39
C ALA A 94 -1.57 -8.01 11.00
N VAL A 95 -2.14 -9.06 11.61
CA VAL A 95 -3.51 -9.51 11.36
C VAL A 95 -4.52 -8.44 11.77
N LYS A 96 -4.34 -7.81 12.93
CA LYS A 96 -5.22 -6.74 13.43
C LYS A 96 -5.27 -5.56 12.47
N ASN A 97 -4.12 -5.03 12.06
CA ASN A 97 -4.06 -3.89 11.14
C ASN A 97 -4.51 -4.27 9.72
N THR A 98 -4.32 -5.52 9.28
CA THR A 98 -4.86 -6.01 8.00
C THR A 98 -6.39 -6.03 8.00
N LYS A 99 -7.01 -6.44 9.12
CA LYS A 99 -8.48 -6.36 9.27
C LYS A 99 -8.99 -4.92 9.18
N VAL A 100 -8.27 -3.96 9.77
CA VAL A 100 -8.59 -2.53 9.63
C VAL A 100 -8.55 -2.10 8.16
N THR A 101 -7.54 -2.54 7.39
CA THR A 101 -7.48 -2.27 5.94
C THR A 101 -8.68 -2.89 5.20
N ILE A 102 -9.07 -4.12 5.53
CA ILE A 102 -10.24 -4.81 4.94
C ILE A 102 -11.54 -4.07 5.26
N ASP A 103 -11.74 -3.66 6.51
CA ASP A 103 -12.91 -2.89 6.92
C ASP A 103 -12.95 -1.52 6.23
N THR A 104 -11.79 -0.89 6.05
CA THR A 104 -11.66 0.36 5.29
C THR A 104 -11.99 0.16 3.81
N ALA A 105 -11.49 -0.91 3.19
CA ALA A 105 -11.82 -1.26 1.81
C ALA A 105 -13.32 -1.48 1.63
N LYS A 106 -13.95 -2.24 2.54
CA LYS A 106 -15.41 -2.44 2.56
C LYS A 106 -16.16 -1.11 2.66
N ARG A 107 -15.76 -0.23 3.58
CA ARG A 107 -16.37 1.09 3.77
C ARG A 107 -16.27 1.98 2.53
N LEU A 108 -15.14 1.89 1.82
CA LEU A 108 -14.88 2.62 0.58
C LEU A 108 -15.37 1.87 -0.67
N ASN A 109 -16.07 0.75 -0.52
CA ASN A 109 -16.54 -0.09 -1.63
C ASN A 109 -15.41 -0.52 -2.60
N ALA A 110 -14.17 -0.58 -2.10
CA ALA A 110 -13.02 -1.06 -2.85
C ALA A 110 -13.07 -2.59 -2.93
N ARG A 111 -12.72 -3.16 -4.09
CA ARG A 111 -12.89 -4.60 -4.35
C ARG A 111 -11.66 -5.44 -4.02
N VAL A 112 -10.52 -4.80 -3.79
CA VAL A 112 -9.22 -5.47 -3.65
C VAL A 112 -8.43 -4.83 -2.51
N VAL A 113 -7.77 -5.68 -1.72
CA VAL A 113 -6.72 -5.28 -0.79
C VAL A 113 -5.42 -5.94 -1.25
N VAL A 114 -4.38 -5.15 -1.45
CA VAL A 114 -3.03 -5.59 -1.76
C VAL A 114 -2.24 -5.61 -0.47
N PHE A 115 -1.52 -6.69 -0.18
CA PHE A 115 -0.67 -6.78 1.01
C PHE A 115 0.53 -7.66 0.74
N HIS A 116 1.61 -7.39 1.46
CA HIS A 116 2.80 -8.21 1.47
C HIS A 116 2.60 -9.34 2.47
N ALA A 117 2.83 -10.59 2.06
CA ALA A 117 2.73 -11.76 2.94
C ALA A 117 3.90 -11.89 3.93
N GLY A 118 4.75 -10.87 4.03
CA GLY A 118 5.99 -10.85 4.81
C GLY A 118 7.19 -11.34 4.01
N ARG A 119 8.33 -11.44 4.70
CA ARG A 119 9.61 -11.94 4.15
C ARG A 119 10.05 -13.16 4.94
N VAL A 120 10.57 -14.14 4.23
CA VAL A 120 11.24 -15.29 4.86
C VAL A 120 12.57 -14.81 5.44
N GLN A 121 12.87 -15.17 6.68
CA GLN A 121 14.17 -14.89 7.29
C GLN A 121 15.25 -15.76 6.64
N MET A 122 15.89 -15.21 5.61
CA MET A 122 17.00 -15.85 4.91
C MET A 122 18.00 -14.78 4.45
N PRO A 123 19.26 -15.16 4.16
CA PRO A 123 20.22 -14.23 3.58
C PRO A 123 19.69 -13.62 2.28
N ASP A 124 19.90 -12.31 2.08
CA ASP A 124 19.56 -11.65 0.82
C ASP A 124 20.53 -12.15 -0.27
N ARG A 125 19.97 -12.76 -1.33
CA ARG A 125 20.72 -13.27 -2.49
C ARG A 125 20.45 -12.48 -3.75
N THR A 126 19.74 -11.35 -3.67
CA THR A 126 19.30 -10.57 -4.84
C THR A 126 20.49 -10.18 -5.73
N VAL A 127 21.58 -9.70 -5.12
CA VAL A 127 22.79 -9.30 -5.85
C VAL A 127 23.46 -10.49 -6.54
N ASP A 128 23.61 -11.62 -5.85
CA ASP A 128 24.22 -12.83 -6.40
C ASP A 128 23.39 -13.37 -7.58
N LEU A 129 22.07 -13.40 -7.44
CA LEU A 129 21.14 -13.86 -8.46
C LEU A 129 21.14 -12.95 -9.70
N ILE A 130 21.19 -11.62 -9.50
CA ILE A 130 21.35 -10.66 -10.61
C ILE A 130 22.67 -10.91 -11.35
N LYS A 131 23.76 -11.15 -10.61
CA LYS A 131 25.07 -11.42 -11.20
C LYS A 131 25.08 -12.73 -12.00
N LEU A 132 24.50 -13.80 -11.47
CA LEU A 132 24.36 -15.06 -12.21
C LEU A 132 23.58 -14.86 -13.51
N TYR A 133 22.47 -14.14 -13.45
CA TYR A 133 21.68 -13.83 -14.63
C TYR A 133 22.48 -13.05 -15.68
N SER A 134 23.21 -12.00 -15.27
CA SER A 134 23.96 -11.14 -16.19
C SER A 134 25.11 -11.85 -16.91
N VAL A 135 25.64 -12.93 -16.33
CA VAL A 135 26.68 -13.77 -16.95
C VAL A 135 26.12 -15.04 -17.62
N GLY A 136 24.79 -15.14 -17.79
CA GLY A 136 24.14 -16.27 -18.48
C GLY A 136 24.04 -17.56 -17.66
N LYS A 137 24.23 -17.49 -16.33
CA LYS A 137 24.27 -18.62 -15.40
C LYS A 137 23.03 -18.72 -14.51
N LYS A 138 21.87 -18.30 -15.01
CA LYS A 138 20.62 -18.24 -14.22
C LYS A 138 20.14 -19.59 -13.66
N ASP A 139 20.59 -20.70 -14.26
CA ASP A 139 20.22 -22.07 -13.88
C ASP A 139 21.33 -22.77 -13.06
N GLU A 140 22.43 -22.07 -12.76
CA GLU A 140 23.50 -22.56 -11.89
C GLU A 140 23.24 -22.17 -10.42
N PRO A 141 23.67 -23.00 -9.44
CA PRO A 141 23.54 -22.66 -8.03
C PRO A 141 24.33 -21.38 -7.69
N ALA A 142 23.72 -20.53 -6.86
CA ALA A 142 24.30 -19.30 -6.33
C ALA A 142 25.22 -19.54 -5.13
#